data_AF-A0A969UF24-F1
#
_entry.id   AF-A0A969UF24-F1
#
_cell.length_a   1.000
_cell.length_b   1.000
_cell.length_c   1.000
_cell.angle_alpha   90.00
_cell.angle_beta   90.00
_cell.angle_gamma   90.00
#
_symmetry.space_group_name_H-M   'P 1'
#
loop_
_entity.id
_entity.type
_entity.pdbx_description
1 polymer ?
#
loop_
_entity_poly.entity_id
_entity_poly.type
_entity_poly.pdbx_seq_one_letter_code
_entity_poly.pdbx_strand_id
1 'polypeptide(L)' 'MIIPDVNLLVYTYDSSSLHHVAAAKWWRKCMTGSEEVGLAEVVVFGFIRISTNAKIFITL' A
#
# COMPACT_ATOMS: atom_id res chain seq x y z
N MET A 1 -10.59 14.51 -2.61
CA MET A 1 -10.59 13.04 -2.76
C MET A 1 -9.18 12.58 -3.08
N ILE A 2 -8.69 11.57 -2.37
CA ILE A 2 -7.40 10.91 -2.56
C ILE A 2 -7.62 9.58 -3.28
N ILE A 3 -6.77 9.25 -4.26
CA ILE A 3 -6.74 7.92 -4.90
C ILE A 3 -5.30 7.43 -4.81
N PRO A 4 -4.98 6.47 -3.91
CA PRO A 4 -3.62 5.97 -3.75
C PRO A 4 -3.24 5.03 -4.90
N ASP A 5 -1.95 4.98 -5.23
CA ASP A 5 -1.40 3.97 -6.13
C ASP A 5 -1.15 2.65 -5.39
N VAL A 6 -0.93 1.56 -6.14
CA VAL A 6 -0.59 0.23 -5.61
C VAL A 6 0.67 0.27 -4.75
N ASN A 7 1.68 1.03 -5.16
CA ASN A 7 2.97 1.06 -4.45
C ASN A 7 2.82 1.46 -2.98
N LEU A 8 1.90 2.39 -2.69
CA LEU A 8 1.64 2.88 -1.35
C LEU A 8 1.12 1.76 -0.46
N LEU A 9 0.13 1.01 -0.92
CA LEU A 9 -0.44 -0.10 -0.17
C LEU A 9 0.59 -1.21 0.05
N VAL A 10 1.41 -1.50 -0.96
CA VAL A 10 2.50 -2.48 -0.86
C VAL A 10 3.51 -2.05 0.21
N TYR A 11 3.99 -0.80 0.18
CA TYR A 11 4.93 -0.30 1.19
C TYR A 11 4.31 -0.19 2.58
N THR A 12 3.02 0.16 2.68
CA THR A 12 2.31 0.17 3.95
C THR A 12 2.27 -1.22 4.59
N TYR A 13 2.17 -2.29 3.80
CA TYR A 13 2.05 -3.65 4.31
C TYR A 13 3.41 -4.36 4.51
N ASP A 14 4.35 -4.17 3.60
CA ASP A 14 5.67 -4.80 3.66
C ASP A 14 6.58 -4.08 4.68
N SER A 15 6.73 -4.68 5.86
CA SER A 15 7.58 -4.15 6.94
C SER A 15 9.08 -4.19 6.66
N SER A 16 9.51 -4.95 5.64
CA SER A 16 10.91 -5.01 5.21
C SER A 16 11.29 -3.85 4.28
N SER A 17 10.30 -3.17 3.68
CA SER A 17 10.52 -2.03 2.80
C SER A 17 11.09 -0.82 3.56
N LEU A 18 12.10 -0.18 2.97
CA LEU A 18 12.65 1.10 3.45
C LEU A 18 11.58 2.21 3.53
N HIS A 19 10.49 2.08 2.78
CA HIS A 19 9.40 3.06 2.75
C HIS A 19 8.29 2.77 3.76
N HIS A 20 8.34 1.64 4.47
CA HIS A 20 7.26 1.18 5.33
C HIS A 20 6.79 2.22 6.34
N VAL A 21 7.73 2.77 7.12
CA VAL A 21 7.41 3.71 8.20
C VAL A 21 6.69 4.96 7.66
N ALA A 22 7.17 5.51 6.55
CA ALA A 22 6.58 6.69 5.93
C ALA A 22 5.19 6.39 5.33
N ALA A 23 5.10 5.28 4.58
CA ALA A 23 3.86 4.84 3.93
C ALA A 23 2.77 4.50 4.97
N ALA A 24 3.09 3.74 6.00
CA ALA A 24 2.16 3.38 7.07
C ALA A 24 1.66 4.60 7.85
N LYS A 25 2.54 5.56 8.14
CA LYS A 25 2.16 6.82 8.80
C LYS A 25 1.21 7.65 7.94
N TRP A 26 1.51 7.80 6.65
CA TRP A 26 0.66 8.54 5.73
C TRP A 26 -0.71 7.85 5.55
N TRP A 27 -0.70 6.53 5.33
CA TRP A 27 -1.92 5.76 5.16
C TRP A 27 -2.83 5.83 6.38
N ARG A 28 -2.26 5.70 7.59
CA ARG A 28 -3.01 5.87 8.84
C ARG A 28 -3.67 7.24 8.92
N LYS A 29 -2.94 8.30 8.59
CA LYS A 29 -3.49 9.67 8.60
C LYS A 29 -4.67 9.81 7.63
N CYS A 30 -4.59 9.21 6.44
CA CYS A 30 -5.68 9.19 5.48
C CYS A 30 -6.90 8.44 6.02
N MET A 31 -6.71 7.25 6.60
CA MET A 31 -7.80 6.43 7.14
C MET A 31 -8.46 6.99 8.40
N THR A 32 -7.78 7.88 9.13
CA THR A 32 -8.35 8.59 10.29
C THR A 32 -8.76 10.03 9.98
N GLY A 33 -8.61 10.47 8.73
CA GLY A 33 -8.94 11.82 8.29
C GLY A 33 -10.39 11.95 7.84
N SER A 34 -10.78 13.18 7.48
CA SER A 34 -12.09 13.47 6.87
C SER A 34 -12.06 13.48 5.34
N GLU A 35 -10.86 13.37 4.74
CA GLU A 35 -10.69 13.36 3.29
C GLU A 35 -11.12 12.01 2.72
N GLU A 36 -12.00 12.02 1.70
CA GLU A 36 -12.43 10.79 1.03
C GLU A 36 -11.25 10.09 0.36
N VAL A 37 -11.16 8.76 0.54
CA VAL A 37 -10.15 7.92 -0.10
C VAL A 37 -10.83 6.89 -0.99
N GLY A 38 -10.61 7.00 -2.29
CA GLY A 38 -11.11 6.05 -3.28
C GLY A 38 -10.09 4.95 -3.56
N LEU A 39 -10.51 3.69 -3.52
CA LEU A 39 -9.69 2.55 -3.94
C LEU A 39 -10.16 2.08 -5.31
N ALA A 40 -9.40 2.41 -6.36
CA ALA A 40 -9.69 1.93 -7.71
C ALA A 40 -9.53 0.40 -7.78
N GLU A 41 -10.40 -0.29 -8.53
CA GLU A 41 -10.34 -1.76 -8.67
C GLU A 41 -8.97 -2.25 -9.13
N VAL A 42 -8.36 -1.55 -10.09
CA VAL A 42 -7.00 -1.86 -10.58
C VAL A 42 -5.94 -1.77 -9.47
N VAL A 43 -6.12 -0.87 -8.50
CA VAL A 43 -5.22 -0.73 -7.35
C VAL A 43 -5.41 -1.91 -6.39
N VAL A 44 -6.65 -2.31 -6.13
CA VAL A 44 -6.96 -3.46 -5.28
C VAL A 44 -6.42 -4.75 -5.88
N PHE A 45 -6.67 -4.99 -7.18
CA PHE A 45 -6.14 -6.16 -7.88
C PHE A 45 -4.61 -6.17 -7.95
N GLY A 46 -3.99 -5.01 -8.20
CA GLY A 46 -2.54 -4.85 -8.19
C GLY A 46 -1.93 -5.18 -6.83
N PHE A 47 -2.53 -4.67 -5.75
CA PHE A 47 -2.10 -4.95 -4.38
C PHE A 47 -2.17 -6.45 -4.07
N ILE A 48 -3.30 -7.11 -4.36
CA ILE A 48 -3.45 -8.55 -4.14
C ILE A 48 -2.38 -9.32 -4.93
N ARG A 49 -2.25 -9.05 -6.24
CA ARG A 49 -1.28 -9.73 -7.10
C ARG A 49 0.16 -9.63 -6.60
N ILE A 50 0.57 -8.46 -6.11
CA ILE A 50 1.94 -8.23 -5.64
C ILE A 50 2.14 -8.84 -4.25
N SER A 51 1.25 -8.52 -3.30
CA SER A 51 1.39 -8.93 -1.90
C SER A 51 1.29 -10.45 -1.69
N THR A 52 0.61 -11.18 -2.58
CA THR A 52 0.52 -12.64 -2.52
C THR A 52 1.55 -13.37 -3.39
N ASN A 53 2.43 -12.66 -4.10
CA ASN A 53 3.46 -13.29 -4.91
C ASN A 53 4.75 -13.44 -4.10
N ALA A 54 4.95 -14.64 -3.53
CA ALA A 54 6.12 -14.94 -2.70
C ALA A 54 7.47 -14.60 -3.35
N LYS A 55 7.58 -14.71 -4.69
CA LYS A 55 8.84 -14.43 -5.40
C LYS A 55 9.31 -12.98 -5.28
N ILE A 56 8.41 -12.05 -4.96
CA ILE A 56 8.73 -10.62 -4.81
C ILE A 56 9.41 -10.36 -3.45
N PHE A 57 9.19 -11.22 -2.46
CA PHE A 57 9.69 -11.05 -1.09
C PHE A 57 10.81 -12.03 -0.72
N ILE A 58 11.31 -12.80 -1.70
CA ILE A 58 12.46 -13.67 -1.48
C ILE A 58 13.73 -12.84 -1.66
N THR A 59 14.45 -12.63 -0.57
CA THR A 59 15.83 -12.14 -0.61
C THR A 59 16.76 -13.34 -0.78
N LEU A 60 17.53 -13.38 -1.87
CA LEU A 60 18.64 -14.34 -2.06
C LEU A 60 19.83 -13.98 -1.17
#